data_AF-A0A935MQ86-F1
#
_entry.id   AF-A0A935MQ86-F1
#
_cell.length_a   1.000
_cell.length_b   1.000
_cell.length_c   1.000
_cell.angle_alpha   90.00
_cell.angle_beta   90.00
_cell.angle_gamma   90.00
#
_symmetry.space_group_name_H-M   'P 1'
#
loop_
_entity.id
_entity.type
_entity.pdbx_description
1 polymer ?
#
loop_
_entity_poly.entity_id
_entity_poly.type
_entity_poly.pdbx_seq_one_letter_code
_entity_poly.pdbx_strand_id
1 'polypeptide(L)'
;MANLGFCTPNGGGSPMSCIVPKGYGLVDGPALNDESLFTNLQSYEYWSGLEYAPDTRNAWYFSPPFGGQNDDRKDASHYAWAVRPGDVAGNVPEPATLMLLSLGMAGLGWMRRRG
;
A
#
# COMPACT_ATOMS: atom_id res chain seq x y z
N MET A 1 13.52 1.45 -17.21
CA MET A 1 13.91 2.44 -16.17
C MET A 1 13.00 2.18 -14.99
N ALA A 2 13.50 2.15 -13.76
CA ALA A 2 12.72 1.75 -12.59
C ALA A 2 12.36 2.97 -11.75
N ASN A 3 11.29 2.86 -10.96
CA ASN A 3 10.90 3.88 -9.98
C ASN A 3 12.06 4.16 -9.03
N LEU A 4 12.43 5.45 -8.91
CA LEU A 4 13.49 5.89 -8.02
C LEU A 4 12.86 6.57 -6.80
N GLY A 5 13.27 6.14 -5.61
CA GLY A 5 12.89 6.81 -4.37
C GLY A 5 13.41 8.26 -4.33
N PHE A 6 12.72 9.11 -3.56
CA PHE A 6 13.12 10.51 -3.36
C PHE A 6 14.52 10.65 -2.75
N CYS A 7 14.90 9.73 -1.87
CA CYS A 7 16.18 9.75 -1.15
C CYS A 7 16.97 8.47 -1.38
N THR A 8 18.22 8.61 -1.83
CA THR A 8 19.23 7.54 -1.76
C THR A 8 20.19 7.82 -0.61
N PRO A 9 20.38 6.91 0.35
CA PRO A 9 21.32 7.09 1.45
C PRO A 9 22.72 7.39 0.92
N ASN A 10 23.36 8.45 1.45
CA ASN A 10 24.66 8.93 0.96
C ASN A 10 25.83 8.59 1.90
N GLY A 11 25.57 7.87 2.99
CA GLY A 11 26.59 7.50 3.98
C GLY A 11 27.14 8.68 4.80
N GLY A 12 26.53 9.86 4.75
CA GLY A 12 27.02 11.11 5.37
C GLY A 12 26.90 11.19 6.89
N GLY A 13 26.97 10.06 7.62
CA GLY A 13 27.04 10.01 9.08
C GLY A 13 25.74 10.28 9.84
N SER A 14 24.68 10.73 9.18
CA SER A 14 23.33 10.87 9.74
C SER A 14 22.36 9.92 9.03
N PRO A 15 21.47 9.22 9.75
CA PRO A 15 20.46 8.34 9.16
C PRO A 15 19.45 9.07 8.26
N MET A 16 19.36 10.41 8.34
CA MET A 16 18.55 11.24 7.44
C MET A 16 19.33 11.87 6.29
N SER A 17 20.64 11.59 6.16
CA SER A 17 21.45 12.15 5.08
C SER A 17 21.21 11.39 3.78
N CYS A 18 20.73 12.09 2.74
CA CYS A 18 20.41 11.50 1.45
C CYS A 18 20.85 12.39 0.28
N ILE A 19 21.09 11.78 -0.88
CA ILE A 19 21.20 12.46 -2.17
C ILE A 19 19.88 12.23 -2.92
N VAL A 20 19.31 13.31 -3.46
CA VAL A 20 18.11 13.26 -4.29
C VAL A 20 18.51 12.85 -5.72
N PRO A 21 18.12 11.66 -6.22
CA PRO A 21 18.49 11.20 -7.56
C PRO A 21 17.84 12.04 -8.66
N LYS A 22 18.53 12.28 -9.77
CA LYS A 22 17.90 12.91 -10.95
C LYS A 22 16.86 11.96 -11.53
N GLY A 23 15.62 12.44 -11.70
CA GLY A 23 14.51 11.59 -12.16
C GLY A 23 13.93 10.71 -11.05
N TYR A 24 14.06 11.11 -9.78
CA TYR A 24 13.27 10.52 -8.69
C TYR A 24 11.76 10.61 -8.99
N GLY A 25 11.01 9.64 -8.50
CA GLY A 25 9.60 9.49 -8.80
C GLY A 25 9.32 8.26 -9.67
N LEU A 26 8.08 8.17 -10.13
CA LEU A 26 7.61 7.09 -10.96
C LEU A 26 8.13 7.28 -12.38
N VAL A 27 8.64 6.20 -12.97
CA VAL A 27 9.09 6.23 -14.36
C VAL A 27 8.05 5.52 -15.20
N ASP A 28 7.44 6.24 -16.14
CA ASP A 28 6.54 5.62 -17.11
C ASP A 28 7.29 4.53 -17.90
N GLY A 29 6.63 3.41 -18.10
CA GLY A 29 7.17 2.28 -18.83
C GLY A 29 6.02 1.55 -19.51
N PRO A 30 6.17 1.03 -20.73
CA PRO A 30 5.06 0.55 -21.55
C PRO A 30 4.37 -0.76 -21.05
N ALA A 31 4.46 -1.09 -19.76
CA ALA A 31 3.91 -2.30 -19.17
C ALA A 31 2.44 -2.12 -18.70
N LEU A 32 1.69 -3.21 -18.60
CA LEU A 32 0.25 -3.23 -18.22
C LEU A 32 0.00 -2.89 -16.74
N ASN A 33 1.06 -2.74 -15.95
CA ASN A 33 1.06 -2.40 -14.53
C ASN A 33 1.83 -1.09 -14.31
N ASP A 34 1.58 -0.15 -15.21
CA ASP A 34 2.21 1.16 -15.27
C ASP A 34 1.36 2.18 -14.52
N GLU A 35 2.03 3.00 -13.73
CA GLU A 35 1.43 4.09 -12.98
C GLU A 35 0.87 5.18 -13.89
N SER A 36 1.14 5.12 -15.21
CA SER A 36 0.47 5.93 -16.24
C SER A 36 -1.06 5.80 -16.27
N LEU A 37 -1.63 4.76 -15.67
CA LEU A 37 -3.08 4.65 -15.45
C LEU A 37 -3.61 5.69 -14.45
N PHE A 38 -2.75 6.24 -13.60
CA PHE A 38 -3.09 7.25 -12.61
C PHE A 38 -2.57 8.62 -13.05
N THR A 39 -3.48 9.54 -13.31
CA THR A 39 -3.14 10.94 -13.58
C THR A 39 -3.11 11.76 -12.29
N ASN A 40 -2.37 12.87 -12.32
CA ASN A 40 -2.28 13.82 -11.20
C ASN A 40 -1.69 13.21 -9.90
N LEU A 41 -0.75 12.29 -10.05
CA LEU A 41 0.05 11.83 -8.92
C LEU A 41 1.15 12.86 -8.60
N GLN A 42 1.28 13.18 -7.32
CA GLN A 42 2.14 14.25 -6.79
C GLN A 42 3.16 13.62 -5.84
N SER A 43 4.37 14.16 -5.81
CA SER A 43 5.41 13.75 -4.86
C SER A 43 5.28 14.50 -3.53
N TYR A 44 4.06 14.68 -3.03
CA TYR A 44 3.72 15.48 -1.84
C TYR A 44 2.83 14.69 -0.88
N GLU A 45 2.42 15.33 0.20
CA GLU A 45 1.58 14.78 1.24
C GLU A 45 0.15 14.52 0.76
N TYR A 46 -0.41 13.40 1.23
CA TYR A 46 -1.77 13.00 0.94
C TYR A 46 -2.53 12.72 2.23
N TRP A 47 -3.78 13.17 2.29
CA TRP A 47 -4.70 12.83 3.36
C TRP A 47 -4.98 11.32 3.39
N SER A 48 -5.07 10.77 4.60
CA SER A 48 -5.72 9.50 4.85
C SER A 48 -7.16 9.72 5.30
N GLY A 49 -8.02 8.73 5.12
CA GLY A 49 -9.43 8.80 5.57
C GLY A 49 -9.64 8.72 7.09
N LEU A 50 -8.57 8.84 7.90
CA LEU A 50 -8.61 8.65 9.34
C LEU A 50 -8.45 9.98 10.09
N GLU A 51 -9.36 10.21 11.03
CA GLU A 51 -9.25 11.30 12.00
C GLU A 51 -8.18 10.99 13.05
N TYR A 52 -7.50 12.03 13.52
CA TYR A 52 -6.54 11.90 14.61
C TYR A 52 -7.29 11.85 15.96
N ALA A 53 -7.35 10.67 16.58
CA ALA A 53 -8.16 10.45 17.78
C ALA A 53 -7.81 11.37 18.99
N PRO A 54 -6.54 11.71 19.27
CA PRO A 54 -6.21 12.61 20.39
C PRO A 54 -6.64 14.07 20.19
N ASP A 55 -6.75 14.55 18.94
CA ASP A 55 -7.26 15.88 18.61
C ASP A 55 -8.05 15.83 17.29
N THR A 56 -9.37 15.90 17.41
CA THR A 56 -10.31 15.78 16.28
C THR A 56 -10.25 16.96 15.31
N ARG A 57 -9.46 18.01 15.61
CA ARG A 57 -9.13 19.09 14.67
C ARG A 57 -8.12 18.62 13.61
N ASN A 58 -7.42 17.53 13.87
CA ASN A 58 -6.39 16.98 13.00
C ASN A 58 -6.88 15.70 12.28
N ALA A 59 -6.22 15.39 11.18
CA ALA A 59 -6.36 14.14 10.44
C ALA A 59 -4.97 13.59 10.09
N TRP A 60 -4.91 12.29 9.82
CA TRP A 60 -3.67 11.64 9.42
C TRP A 60 -3.36 11.91 7.94
N TYR A 61 -2.12 12.24 7.62
CA TYR A 61 -1.59 12.29 6.27
C TYR A 61 -0.39 11.34 6.12
N PHE A 62 -0.09 10.95 4.88
CA PHE A 62 1.12 10.22 4.52
C PHE A 62 1.99 11.07 3.59
N SER A 63 3.31 10.97 3.77
CA SER A 63 4.32 11.67 2.96
C SER A 63 5.18 10.65 2.22
N PRO A 64 4.89 10.40 0.92
CA PRO A 64 5.68 9.50 0.09
C PRO A 64 7.18 9.83 0.01
N PRO A 65 7.61 11.12 -0.08
CA PRO A 65 9.03 11.45 -0.15
C PRO A 65 9.88 10.95 1.01
N PHE A 66 9.30 10.97 2.22
CA PHE A 66 9.99 10.60 3.46
C PHE A 66 9.55 9.25 4.02
N GLY A 67 8.55 8.60 3.39
CA GLY A 67 8.02 7.30 3.82
C GLY A 67 7.34 7.34 5.19
N GLY A 68 6.81 8.50 5.59
CA GLY A 68 6.29 8.73 6.93
C GLY A 68 4.78 9.01 6.96
N GLN A 69 4.19 8.85 8.15
CA GLN A 69 2.84 9.30 8.47
C GLN A 69 2.90 10.29 9.64
N ASN A 70 2.04 11.31 9.61
CA ASN A 70 1.90 12.27 10.70
C ASN A 70 0.48 12.85 10.70
N ASP A 71 0.11 13.61 11.73
CA ASP A 71 -1.14 14.35 11.78
C ASP A 71 -0.95 15.83 11.44
N ASP A 72 -1.98 16.42 10.84
CA ASP A 72 -2.06 17.86 10.59
C ASP A 72 -3.51 18.32 10.66
N ARG A 73 -3.73 19.63 10.80
CA ARG A 73 -5.08 20.21 10.93
C ARG A 73 -5.88 19.97 9.65
N LYS A 74 -7.18 19.73 9.79
CA LYS A 74 -8.09 19.49 8.65
C LYS A 74 -8.22 20.68 7.69
N ASP A 75 -7.83 21.88 8.11
CA ASP A 75 -7.77 23.07 7.27
C ASP A 75 -6.46 23.21 6.47
N ALA A 76 -5.49 22.30 6.65
CA ALA A 76 -4.28 22.24 5.87
C ALA A 76 -4.52 21.70 4.45
N SER A 77 -3.75 22.21 3.49
CA SER A 77 -3.84 21.81 2.09
C SER A 77 -2.95 20.60 1.80
N HIS A 78 -3.54 19.40 1.80
CA HIS A 78 -2.88 18.16 1.34
C HIS A 78 -3.64 17.56 0.16
N TYR A 79 -2.97 16.75 -0.65
CA TYR A 79 -3.61 16.06 -1.77
C TYR A 79 -4.54 14.95 -1.26
N ALA A 80 -5.50 14.53 -2.08
CA ALA A 80 -6.40 13.43 -1.74
C ALA A 80 -6.40 12.40 -2.87
N TRP A 81 -6.35 11.12 -2.50
CA TRP A 81 -6.51 10.02 -3.43
C TRP A 81 -7.78 9.25 -3.09
N ALA A 82 -8.80 9.39 -3.94
CA ALA A 82 -10.02 8.61 -3.81
C ALA A 82 -9.76 7.15 -4.21
N VAL A 83 -9.83 6.24 -3.24
CA VAL A 83 -9.76 4.80 -3.48
C VAL A 83 -11.19 4.28 -3.63
N ARG A 84 -11.53 3.78 -4.81
CA ARG A 84 -12.79 3.07 -5.01
C ARG A 84 -12.62 1.64 -4.46
N PRO A 85 -13.60 1.08 -3.72
CA PRO A 85 -13.63 -0.37 -3.53
C PRO A 85 -13.67 -0.97 -4.93
N GLY A 86 -12.60 -1.67 -5.32
CA GLY A 86 -12.44 -2.12 -6.69
C GLY A 86 -13.55 -3.08 -7.11
N ASP A 87 -13.74 -3.22 -8.43
CA ASP A 87 -14.34 -4.43 -8.99
C ASP A 87 -13.39 -5.59 -8.66
N VAL A 88 -13.56 -6.21 -7.49
CA VAL A 88 -13.00 -7.55 -7.25
C VAL A 88 -13.85 -8.49 -8.10
N ALA A 89 -13.63 -8.48 -9.42
CA ALA A 89 -14.32 -9.31 -10.40
C ALA A 89 -13.82 -10.76 -10.36
N GLY A 90 -13.66 -11.30 -9.17
CA GLY A 90 -13.25 -12.67 -8.94
C GLY A 90 -13.64 -13.08 -7.54
N ASN A 91 -14.44 -14.15 -7.44
CA ASN A 91 -14.54 -14.93 -6.22
C ASN A 91 -13.13 -15.08 -5.65
N VAL A 92 -12.88 -14.48 -4.47
CA VAL A 92 -11.69 -14.77 -3.69
C VAL A 92 -11.66 -16.30 -3.58
N PRO A 93 -10.61 -16.98 -4.09
CA PRO A 93 -10.56 -18.42 -4.01
C PRO A 93 -10.76 -18.80 -2.54
N GLU A 94 -11.85 -19.53 -2.27
CA GLU A 94 -12.15 -20.05 -0.94
C GLU A 94 -10.83 -20.62 -0.39
N PRO A 95 -10.36 -20.15 0.78
CA PRO A 95 -9.07 -20.58 1.28
C PRO A 95 -9.03 -22.10 1.34
N ALA A 96 -7.87 -22.69 1.02
CA ALA A 96 -7.64 -24.13 0.92
C ALA A 96 -8.12 -24.94 2.15
N THR A 97 -8.48 -24.27 3.24
CA THR A 97 -9.23 -24.76 4.39
C THR A 97 -10.44 -25.64 4.05
N LEU A 98 -11.31 -25.30 3.09
CA LEU A 98 -12.46 -26.17 2.77
C LEU A 98 -12.02 -27.49 2.14
N MET A 99 -11.01 -27.43 1.27
CA MET A 99 -10.44 -28.60 0.61
C MET A 99 -9.68 -29.48 1.63
N LEU A 100 -8.92 -28.87 2.54
CA LEU A 100 -8.23 -29.57 3.62
C LEU A 100 -9.22 -30.19 4.62
N LEU A 101 -10.30 -29.49 4.97
CA LEU A 101 -11.33 -29.98 5.87
C LEU A 101 -12.07 -31.17 5.27
N SER A 102 -12.46 -31.07 3.99
CA SER A 102 -13.13 -32.16 3.27
C SER A 102 -12.21 -33.37 3.06
N LEU A 103 -10.94 -33.16 2.70
CA LEU A 103 -9.94 -34.23 2.63
C LEU A 103 -9.68 -34.88 4.00
N GLY A 104 -9.62 -34.07 5.07
CA GLY A 104 -9.46 -34.56 6.44
C GLY A 104 -10.63 -35.42 6.89
N MET A 105 -11.88 -34.97 6.66
CA MET A 105 -13.07 -35.76 6.97
C MET A 105 -13.16 -37.04 6.13
N ALA A 106 -12.84 -36.96 4.84
CA ALA A 106 -12.80 -38.14 3.97
C ALA A 106 -11.76 -39.17 4.45
N GLY A 107 -10.57 -38.71 4.85
CA GLY A 107 -9.51 -39.55 5.41
C GLY A 107 -9.93 -40.25 6.71
N LEU A 108 -10.58 -39.52 7.63
CA LEU A 108 -11.11 -40.08 8.87
C LEU A 108 -12.23 -41.10 8.62
N GLY A 109 -13.15 -40.81 7.69
CA GLY A 109 -14.22 -41.73 7.30
C GLY A 109 -13.69 -43.02 6.67
N TRP A 110 -12.60 -42.94 5.91
CA TRP A 110 -11.94 -44.10 5.31
C TRP A 110 -11.20 -44.96 6.34
N MET A 111 -10.53 -44.35 7.32
CA MET A 111 -9.90 -45.09 8.43
C MET A 111 -10.93 -45.86 9.25
N ARG A 112 -12.11 -45.29 9.50
CA ARG A 112 -13.20 -45.97 10.25
C ARG A 112 -13.77 -47.20 9.53
N ARG A 113 -13.67 -47.28 8.20
CA ARG A 113 -14.15 -48.44 7.42
C ARG A 113 -13.11 -49.57 7.30
N ARG A 114 -11.85 -49.30 7.67
CA ARG A 114 -10.73 -50.25 7.57
C ARG A 114 -10.32 -50.88 8.90
N GLY A 115 -10.85 -50.39 10.03
CA GLY A 115 -10.82 -51.08 11.33
C GLY A 115 -12.15 -51.75 11.60
#